data_AF-A0A7J9D068-F1
#
_entry.id   AF-A0A7J9D068-F1
#
_cell.length_a   1.000
_cell.length_b   1.000
_cell.length_c   1.000
_cell.angle_alpha   90.00
_cell.angle_beta   90.00
_cell.angle_gamma   90.00
#
_symmetry.space_group_name_H-M   'P 1'
#
loop_
_entity.id
_entity.type
_entity.pdbx_description
1 polymer ?
#
loop_
_entity_poly.entity_id
_entity_poly.type
_entity_poly.pdbx_seq_one_letter_code
_entity_poly.pdbx_strand_id
1 'polypeptide(L)'
;MATLKIFFFVLLIQCTVFTGSSRQLKKSNINIESYGDYTFNVISFGAIGDGKKDDSKGFKRAWDAACDSSTPSPTFLVPQGKTFLLQPLTFNGKHCNSNNITFQIDGRIIAPTKPSTWECNTNCHHWIGFQNFDGLHIQGSGIINGQGDNWWKLSCKDNQKGFMIGHSKNVDIKGLTFEDSPKMHLAFEDSTSIHATQLAIKAPGNSPNTDGIHIQRSANVSIHNTTIQTGDDCISVGDGSKYINITNIECGPGHGISIGSLGIMGKTEEVEFVHVRNV
;
A
#
# COMPACT_ATOMS: atom_id res chain seq x y z
N MET A 1 -2.60 -18.73 92.86
CA MET A 1 -3.89 -19.42 92.60
C MET A 1 -4.69 -18.60 91.61
N ALA A 2 -4.77 -19.06 90.36
CA ALA A 2 -5.87 -18.81 89.42
C ALA A 2 -5.57 -19.68 88.19
N THR A 3 -6.36 -20.74 88.05
CA THR A 3 -6.24 -21.79 87.04
C THR A 3 -6.79 -21.28 85.71
N LEU A 4 -5.94 -21.15 84.70
CA LEU A 4 -6.34 -20.73 83.35
C LEU A 4 -6.89 -21.95 82.59
N LYS A 5 -8.20 -21.96 82.35
CA LYS A 5 -8.91 -22.96 81.55
C LYS A 5 -8.63 -22.74 80.06
N ILE A 6 -8.11 -23.78 79.40
CA ILE A 6 -7.93 -23.84 77.95
C ILE A 6 -9.29 -24.15 77.31
N PHE A 7 -9.80 -23.25 76.46
CA PHE A 7 -10.92 -23.52 75.57
C PHE A 7 -10.39 -23.73 74.14
N PHE A 8 -10.62 -24.93 73.60
CA PHE A 8 -10.43 -25.21 72.17
C PHE A 8 -11.60 -24.58 71.40
N PHE A 9 -11.32 -23.57 70.58
CA PHE A 9 -12.26 -23.07 69.57
C PHE A 9 -12.01 -23.82 68.26
N VAL A 10 -12.94 -24.70 67.88
CA VAL A 10 -13.01 -25.27 66.53
C VAL A 10 -13.55 -24.19 65.61
N LEU A 11 -12.69 -23.61 64.77
CA LEU A 11 -13.10 -22.64 63.75
C LEU A 11 -13.69 -23.41 62.56
N LEU A 12 -15.02 -23.48 62.48
CA LEU A 12 -15.73 -23.93 61.27
C LEU A 12 -15.54 -22.88 60.18
N ILE A 13 -14.75 -23.20 59.16
CA ILE A 13 -14.64 -22.41 57.93
C ILE A 13 -15.94 -22.58 57.15
N GLN A 14 -16.86 -21.62 57.27
CA GLN A 14 -17.96 -21.49 56.33
C GLN A 14 -17.40 -20.99 55.00
N CYS A 15 -17.47 -21.84 53.98
CA CYS A 15 -17.24 -21.48 52.59
C CYS A 15 -18.34 -20.49 52.15
N THR A 16 -18.07 -19.20 52.29
CA THR A 16 -18.93 -18.16 51.70
C THR A 16 -18.56 -18.05 50.23
N VAL A 17 -19.43 -18.58 49.38
CA VAL A 17 -19.37 -18.39 47.94
C VAL A 17 -19.62 -16.91 47.68
N PHE A 18 -18.57 -16.15 47.39
CA PHE A 18 -18.72 -14.83 46.80
C PHE A 18 -19.33 -15.03 45.41
N THR A 19 -20.64 -14.81 45.29
CA THR A 19 -21.29 -14.63 43.99
C THR A 19 -20.84 -13.28 43.46
N GLY A 20 -19.71 -13.26 42.75
CA GLY A 20 -19.32 -12.13 41.93
C GLY A 20 -20.39 -11.90 40.88
N SER A 21 -21.07 -10.76 40.94
CA SER A 21 -21.96 -10.30 39.88
C SER A 21 -21.13 -10.13 38.62
N SER A 22 -21.26 -11.08 37.69
CA SER A 22 -20.77 -10.95 36.33
C SER A 22 -21.51 -9.76 35.71
N ARG A 23 -20.80 -8.64 35.52
CA ARG A 23 -21.27 -7.60 34.61
C ARG A 23 -21.33 -8.22 33.22
N GLN A 24 -22.53 -8.62 32.80
CA GLN A 24 -22.80 -8.94 31.41
C GLN A 24 -22.38 -7.72 30.57
N LEU A 25 -21.32 -7.88 29.79
CA LEU A 25 -21.09 -7.03 28.63
C LEU A 25 -22.33 -7.18 27.75
N LYS A 26 -23.06 -6.08 27.55
CA LYS A 26 -24.10 -6.00 26.52
C LYS A 26 -23.44 -6.35 25.20
N LYS A 27 -23.65 -7.58 24.74
CA LYS A 27 -23.44 -7.97 23.35
C LYS A 27 -24.36 -7.05 22.55
N SER A 28 -23.79 -6.04 21.90
CA SER A 28 -24.49 -5.40 20.79
C SER A 28 -24.81 -6.51 19.80
N ASN A 29 -26.09 -6.73 19.54
CA ASN A 29 -26.53 -7.56 18.43
C ASN A 29 -26.13 -6.86 17.14
N ILE A 30 -24.88 -7.02 16.75
CA ILE A 30 -24.45 -6.84 15.38
C ILE A 30 -25.02 -8.07 14.68
N ASN A 31 -26.04 -7.86 13.85
CA ASN A 31 -26.44 -8.84 12.86
C ASN A 31 -25.24 -9.00 11.92
N ILE A 32 -24.35 -9.93 12.25
CA ILE A 32 -23.40 -10.46 11.30
C ILE A 32 -24.24 -11.40 10.44
N GLU A 33 -24.88 -10.84 9.42
CA GLU A 33 -25.38 -11.64 8.32
C GLU A 33 -24.17 -12.38 7.75
N SER A 34 -24.16 -13.69 7.98
CA SER A 34 -23.22 -14.64 7.39
C SER A 34 -23.46 -14.69 5.89
N TYR A 35 -22.87 -13.74 5.17
CA TYR A 35 -22.52 -13.87 3.77
C TYR A 35 -20.99 -13.83 3.69
N GLY A 36 -20.41 -14.72 2.89
CA GLY A 36 -18.97 -14.98 2.79
C GLY A 36 -18.17 -13.81 2.21
N ASP A 37 -18.11 -12.70 2.93
CA ASP A 37 -17.37 -11.53 2.50
C ASP A 37 -16.10 -11.41 3.33
N TYR A 38 -15.00 -11.94 2.79
CA TYR A 38 -13.64 -11.83 3.33
C TYR A 38 -13.09 -10.39 3.16
N THR A 39 -13.96 -9.39 3.31
CA THR A 39 -13.74 -8.01 2.89
C THR A 39 -13.57 -7.08 4.08
N PHE A 40 -12.44 -6.38 4.08
CA PHE A 40 -12.00 -5.44 5.09
C PHE A 40 -12.13 -4.02 4.53
N ASN A 41 -13.34 -3.48 4.58
CA ASN A 41 -13.64 -2.13 4.10
C ASN A 41 -13.09 -1.07 5.05
N VAL A 42 -12.25 -0.15 4.54
CA VAL A 42 -11.60 0.91 5.34
C VAL A 42 -12.57 1.76 6.17
N ILE A 43 -13.82 1.92 5.73
CA ILE A 43 -14.87 2.65 6.46
C ILE A 43 -15.22 1.93 7.77
N SER A 44 -15.29 0.60 7.76
CA SER A 44 -15.54 -0.23 8.95
C SER A 44 -14.42 -0.10 9.99
N PHE A 45 -13.24 0.38 9.58
CA PHE A 45 -12.09 0.63 10.44
C PHE A 45 -11.87 2.11 10.74
N GLY A 46 -12.86 2.97 10.46
CA GLY A 46 -12.89 4.36 10.89
C GLY A 46 -12.27 5.37 9.91
N ALA A 47 -12.02 4.97 8.66
CA ALA A 47 -11.80 5.94 7.59
C ALA A 47 -13.11 6.66 7.27
N ILE A 48 -13.04 7.94 6.90
CA ILE A 48 -14.20 8.80 6.64
C ILE A 48 -14.42 8.96 5.13
N GLY A 49 -13.34 9.17 4.38
CA GLY A 49 -13.39 9.31 2.94
C GLY A 49 -13.99 10.65 2.47
N ASP A 50 -13.71 11.74 3.19
CA ASP A 50 -14.15 13.11 2.86
C ASP A 50 -13.10 13.96 2.11
N GLY A 51 -11.91 13.40 1.87
CA GLY A 51 -10.78 14.05 1.21
C GLY A 51 -10.11 15.15 2.04
N LYS A 52 -10.41 15.23 3.34
CA LYS A 52 -9.92 16.30 4.23
C LYS A 52 -9.29 15.77 5.49
N LYS A 53 -9.93 14.80 6.14
CA LYS A 53 -9.39 14.18 7.35
C LYS A 53 -8.39 13.10 6.97
N ASP A 54 -7.28 13.04 7.71
CA ASP A 54 -6.30 11.96 7.57
C ASP A 54 -6.94 10.61 7.93
N ASP A 55 -7.02 9.74 6.92
CA ASP A 55 -7.60 8.41 6.97
C ASP A 55 -6.53 7.31 7.16
N SER A 56 -5.24 7.66 7.24
CA SER A 56 -4.13 6.69 7.33
C SER A 56 -4.24 5.73 8.51
N LYS A 57 -4.73 6.19 9.67
CA LYS A 57 -4.97 5.31 10.82
C LYS A 57 -6.09 4.29 10.57
N GLY A 58 -7.11 4.68 9.81
CA GLY A 58 -8.20 3.77 9.42
C GLY A 58 -7.72 2.71 8.43
N PHE A 59 -6.93 3.12 7.43
CA PHE A 59 -6.30 2.22 6.48
C PHE A 59 -5.36 1.23 7.17
N LYS A 60 -4.51 1.71 8.10
CA LYS A 60 -3.62 0.82 8.84
C LYS A 60 -4.41 -0.24 9.65
N ARG A 61 -5.48 0.15 10.35
CA ARG A 61 -6.30 -0.81 11.10
C ARG A 61 -6.98 -1.84 10.20
N ALA A 62 -7.53 -1.40 9.07
CA ALA A 62 -8.12 -2.31 8.09
C ALA A 62 -7.08 -3.29 7.53
N TRP A 63 -5.85 -2.82 7.31
CA TRP A 63 -4.76 -3.64 6.80
C TRP A 63 -4.32 -4.67 7.83
N ASP A 64 -4.06 -4.24 9.07
CA ASP A 64 -3.68 -5.13 10.16
C ASP A 64 -4.73 -6.25 10.31
N ALA A 65 -6.03 -5.90 10.28
CA ALA A 65 -7.11 -6.88 10.35
C ALA A 65 -7.18 -7.85 9.15
N ALA A 66 -6.96 -7.36 7.93
CA ALA A 66 -6.95 -8.19 6.73
C ALA A 66 -5.75 -9.15 6.72
N CYS A 67 -4.58 -8.66 7.10
CA CYS A 67 -3.31 -9.38 7.15
C CYS A 67 -3.32 -10.48 8.23
N ASP A 68 -3.89 -10.19 9.40
CA ASP A 68 -4.01 -11.12 10.53
C ASP A 68 -5.19 -12.09 10.40
N SER A 69 -6.04 -11.93 9.38
CA SER A 69 -7.20 -12.78 9.17
C SER A 69 -6.82 -14.23 8.85
N SER A 70 -7.58 -15.20 9.36
CA SER A 70 -7.42 -16.63 9.03
C SER A 70 -8.06 -17.01 7.69
N THR A 71 -8.57 -16.04 6.94
CA THR A 71 -9.24 -16.25 5.64
C THR A 71 -8.20 -16.53 4.55
N PRO A 72 -8.44 -17.50 3.65
CA PRO A 72 -7.45 -17.89 2.66
C PRO A 72 -7.15 -16.79 1.63
N SER A 73 -8.13 -15.93 1.32
CA SER A 73 -7.95 -14.79 0.41
C SER A 73 -8.71 -13.56 0.91
N PRO A 74 -8.10 -12.76 1.81
CA PRO A 74 -8.71 -11.53 2.30
C PRO A 74 -8.71 -10.43 1.22
N THR A 75 -9.76 -9.64 1.19
CA THR A 75 -9.90 -8.45 0.35
C THR A 75 -9.87 -7.20 1.21
N PHE A 76 -8.85 -6.36 1.07
CA PHE A 76 -8.85 -5.00 1.60
C PHE A 76 -9.61 -4.10 0.63
N LEU A 77 -10.62 -3.36 1.09
CA LEU A 77 -11.50 -2.57 0.22
C LEU A 77 -11.44 -1.07 0.52
N VAL A 78 -11.08 -0.30 -0.51
CA VAL A 78 -11.25 1.16 -0.60
C VAL A 78 -12.48 1.44 -1.48
N PRO A 79 -13.65 1.77 -0.89
CA PRO A 79 -14.90 1.77 -1.62
C PRO A 79 -15.05 2.96 -2.58
N GLN A 80 -15.80 2.75 -3.65
CA GLN A 80 -16.19 3.78 -4.62
C GLN A 80 -16.97 4.93 -3.96
N GLY A 81 -16.93 6.11 -4.57
CA GLY A 81 -17.71 7.29 -4.15
C GLY A 81 -17.13 8.04 -2.94
N LYS A 82 -15.93 7.65 -2.49
CA LYS A 82 -15.22 8.24 -1.36
C LYS A 82 -13.84 8.74 -1.78
N THR A 83 -13.32 9.74 -1.08
CA THR A 83 -11.95 10.26 -1.28
C THR A 83 -11.19 10.21 0.03
N PHE A 84 -10.09 9.47 0.09
CA PHE A 84 -9.33 9.24 1.32
C PHE A 84 -8.02 10.02 1.27
N LEU A 85 -7.83 10.95 2.21
CA LEU A 85 -6.56 11.65 2.37
C LEU A 85 -5.64 10.78 3.23
N LEU A 86 -4.48 10.38 2.68
CA LEU A 86 -3.52 9.54 3.39
C LEU A 86 -2.17 10.23 3.55
N GLN A 87 -1.67 10.29 4.78
CA GLN A 87 -0.24 10.47 5.04
C GLN A 87 0.60 9.30 4.48
N PRO A 88 1.92 9.44 4.31
CA PRO A 88 2.80 8.35 3.89
C PRO A 88 2.56 7.07 4.68
N LEU A 89 2.33 5.97 3.97
CA LEU A 89 1.89 4.71 4.56
C LEU A 89 2.47 3.52 3.78
N THR A 90 3.00 2.56 4.52
CA THR A 90 3.52 1.31 3.95
C THR A 90 2.76 0.12 4.52
N PHE A 91 2.23 -0.69 3.61
CA PHE A 91 1.64 -2.00 3.91
C PHE A 91 2.72 -3.07 3.77
N ASN A 92 2.83 -3.95 4.77
CA ASN A 92 3.87 -4.97 4.82
C ASN A 92 3.24 -6.36 4.84
N GLY A 93 3.62 -7.21 3.88
CA GLY A 93 3.10 -8.56 3.70
C GLY A 93 3.83 -9.65 4.49
N LYS A 94 4.99 -9.35 5.09
CA LYS A 94 5.91 -10.37 5.67
C LYS A 94 5.26 -11.25 6.74
N HIS A 95 4.26 -10.70 7.44
CA HIS A 95 3.62 -11.35 8.59
C HIS A 95 2.18 -11.78 8.30
N CYS A 96 1.68 -11.59 7.08
CA CYS A 96 0.29 -11.93 6.80
C CYS A 96 0.08 -13.44 6.79
N ASN A 97 -1.08 -13.86 7.30
CA ASN A 97 -1.46 -15.26 7.37
C ASN A 97 -1.82 -15.85 6.00
N SER A 98 -2.21 -15.00 5.05
CA SER A 98 -2.48 -15.36 3.66
C SER A 98 -1.39 -14.82 2.74
N ASN A 99 -1.06 -15.62 1.73
CA ASN A 99 -0.20 -15.27 0.60
C ASN A 99 -1.02 -15.00 -0.69
N ASN A 100 -2.31 -14.70 -0.54
CA ASN A 100 -3.20 -14.37 -1.65
C ASN A 100 -4.16 -13.25 -1.22
N ILE A 101 -3.63 -12.04 -1.16
CA ILE A 101 -4.36 -10.87 -0.65
C ILE A 101 -4.79 -9.99 -1.80
N THR A 102 -6.05 -9.58 -1.81
CA THR A 102 -6.56 -8.59 -2.77
C THR A 102 -6.64 -7.22 -2.10
N PHE A 103 -6.09 -6.21 -2.77
CA PHE A 103 -6.21 -4.80 -2.43
C PHE A 103 -7.11 -4.15 -3.49
N GLN A 104 -8.42 -4.08 -3.20
CA GLN A 104 -9.44 -3.51 -4.07
C GLN A 104 -9.55 -2.00 -3.85
N ILE A 105 -9.21 -1.22 -4.87
CA ILE A 105 -9.25 0.24 -4.85
C ILE A 105 -10.26 0.74 -5.88
N ASP A 106 -11.47 1.06 -5.44
CA ASP A 106 -12.53 1.64 -6.28
C ASP A 106 -12.80 3.11 -5.95
N GLY A 107 -12.35 3.56 -4.78
CA GLY A 107 -12.40 4.96 -4.36
C GLY A 107 -11.24 5.80 -4.89
N ARG A 108 -11.16 7.04 -4.40
CA ARG A 108 -10.05 7.95 -4.67
C ARG A 108 -9.15 8.04 -3.44
N ILE A 109 -7.83 7.97 -3.63
CA ILE A 109 -6.82 8.17 -2.60
C ILE A 109 -6.02 9.42 -2.99
N ILE A 110 -5.84 10.36 -2.07
CA ILE A 110 -5.10 11.61 -2.32
C ILE A 110 -4.01 11.84 -1.27
N ALA A 111 -2.88 12.39 -1.71
CA ALA A 111 -1.81 12.80 -0.81
C ALA A 111 -2.11 14.19 -0.22
N PRO A 112 -1.41 14.62 0.84
CA PRO A 112 -1.41 16.02 1.23
C PRO A 112 -0.74 16.89 0.15
N THR A 113 -1.40 18.00 -0.22
CA THR A 113 -0.91 18.97 -1.23
C THR A 113 0.47 19.55 -0.95
N LYS A 114 0.88 19.69 0.32
CA LYS A 114 2.12 20.39 0.69
C LYS A 114 3.18 19.39 1.18
N PRO A 115 4.41 19.45 0.65
CA PRO A 115 5.51 18.62 1.13
C PRO A 115 5.73 18.72 2.64
N SER A 116 5.63 19.94 3.19
CA SER A 116 5.78 20.20 4.64
C SER A 116 4.68 19.61 5.52
N THR A 117 3.61 19.07 4.93
CA THR A 117 2.48 18.46 5.67
C THR A 117 2.50 16.94 5.63
N TRP A 118 3.48 16.35 4.92
CA TRP A 118 3.71 14.92 4.98
C TRP A 118 4.34 14.59 6.32
N GLU A 119 3.64 13.80 7.13
CA GLU A 119 4.10 13.33 8.42
C GLU A 119 5.14 12.22 8.22
N CYS A 120 6.38 12.63 7.93
CA CYS A 120 7.51 11.73 7.75
C CYS A 120 8.49 11.83 8.92
N ASN A 121 8.60 10.75 9.70
CA ASN A 121 9.50 10.72 10.86
C ASN A 121 10.96 10.45 10.43
N THR A 122 11.21 9.54 9.47
CA THR A 122 12.53 9.28 8.84
C THR A 122 12.37 8.52 7.51
N ASN A 123 13.21 8.80 6.51
CA ASN A 123 13.40 8.02 5.27
C ASN A 123 12.13 7.63 4.49
N CYS A 124 11.17 8.55 4.33
CA CYS A 124 10.04 8.30 3.44
C CYS A 124 10.49 8.49 1.99
N HIS A 125 10.89 7.40 1.33
CA HIS A 125 11.25 7.44 -0.10
C HIS A 125 10.03 7.26 -1.02
N HIS A 126 8.85 7.03 -0.45
CA HIS A 126 7.59 6.81 -1.16
C HIS A 126 6.40 7.30 -0.33
N TRP A 127 5.28 7.61 -0.99
CA TRP A 127 4.03 7.96 -0.34
C TRP A 127 3.26 6.71 0.09
N ILE A 128 2.89 5.86 -0.86
CA ILE A 128 2.19 4.60 -0.60
C ILE A 128 3.11 3.45 -0.98
N GLY A 129 3.39 2.57 -0.02
CA GLY A 129 4.31 1.45 -0.20
C GLY A 129 3.64 0.10 0.03
N PHE A 130 4.02 -0.89 -0.76
CA PHE A 130 3.72 -2.30 -0.58
C PHE A 130 5.03 -3.06 -0.50
N GLN A 131 5.33 -3.68 0.64
CA GLN A 131 6.61 -4.34 0.85
C GLN A 131 6.47 -5.77 1.34
N ASN A 132 7.38 -6.65 0.91
CA ASN A 132 7.51 -8.02 1.40
C ASN A 132 6.27 -8.90 1.17
N PHE A 133 5.66 -8.80 -0.01
CA PHE A 133 4.57 -9.68 -0.42
C PHE A 133 5.08 -10.89 -1.21
N ASP A 134 4.40 -12.03 -1.08
CA ASP A 134 4.49 -13.16 -2.02
C ASP A 134 3.06 -13.57 -2.39
N GLY A 135 2.48 -12.91 -3.40
CA GLY A 135 1.07 -13.00 -3.76
C GLY A 135 0.24 -11.81 -3.29
N LEU A 136 0.12 -10.81 -4.16
CA LEU A 136 -0.67 -9.60 -3.94
C LEU A 136 -1.38 -9.17 -5.23
N HIS A 137 -2.68 -8.93 -5.15
CA HIS A 137 -3.49 -8.42 -6.25
C HIS A 137 -3.98 -7.00 -5.94
N ILE A 138 -3.38 -5.99 -6.56
CA ILE A 138 -3.79 -4.58 -6.44
C ILE A 138 -4.68 -4.23 -7.63
N GLN A 139 -5.97 -4.04 -7.41
CA GLN A 139 -6.91 -3.91 -8.53
C GLN A 139 -8.03 -2.91 -8.25
N GLY A 140 -8.74 -2.54 -9.30
CA GLY A 140 -9.97 -1.76 -9.21
C GLY A 140 -10.03 -0.69 -10.29
N SER A 141 -10.95 0.24 -10.12
CA SER A 141 -11.15 1.38 -11.03
C SER A 141 -10.82 2.73 -10.38
N GLY A 142 -10.27 2.68 -9.18
CA GLY A 142 -9.98 3.84 -8.36
C GLY A 142 -8.84 4.69 -8.87
N ILE A 143 -8.70 5.85 -8.23
CA ILE A 143 -7.71 6.87 -8.60
C ILE A 143 -6.77 7.13 -7.42
N ILE A 144 -5.47 7.11 -7.67
CA ILE A 144 -4.43 7.47 -6.71
C ILE A 144 -3.77 8.76 -7.20
N ASN A 145 -4.03 9.87 -6.49
CA ASN A 145 -3.51 11.19 -6.87
C ASN A 145 -2.48 11.69 -5.83
N GLY A 146 -1.24 11.85 -6.28
CA GLY A 146 -0.11 12.25 -5.44
C GLY A 146 -0.03 13.75 -5.12
N GLN A 147 -0.90 14.57 -5.71
CA GLN A 147 -0.93 16.03 -5.54
C GLN A 147 0.46 16.70 -5.68
N GLY A 148 1.19 16.31 -6.73
CA GLY A 148 2.60 16.64 -6.96
C GLY A 148 2.90 18.11 -7.29
N ASP A 149 1.90 18.96 -7.53
CA ASP A 149 2.11 20.32 -8.03
C ASP A 149 3.05 21.18 -7.17
N ASN A 150 2.98 21.04 -5.85
CA ASN A 150 3.87 21.74 -4.93
C ASN A 150 5.22 21.05 -4.77
N TRP A 151 5.30 19.74 -5.00
CA TRP A 151 6.56 19.00 -5.03
C TRP A 151 7.41 19.42 -6.22
N TRP A 152 6.80 19.59 -7.39
CA TRP A 152 7.49 20.01 -8.62
C TRP A 152 8.04 21.45 -8.56
N LYS A 153 7.51 22.28 -7.65
CA LYS A 153 8.03 23.62 -7.36
C LYS A 153 9.25 23.57 -6.42
N LEU A 154 9.45 22.47 -5.71
CA LEU A 154 10.66 22.21 -4.94
C LEU A 154 11.75 21.65 -5.87
N SER A 155 13.02 21.83 -5.48
CA SER A 155 14.14 21.35 -6.31
C SER A 155 14.01 19.86 -6.64
N CYS A 156 14.45 19.45 -7.83
CA CYS A 156 14.45 18.07 -8.33
C CYS A 156 15.26 17.04 -7.52
N LYS A 157 15.78 17.42 -6.34
CA LYS A 157 16.65 16.60 -5.49
C LYS A 157 15.89 15.70 -4.53
N ASP A 158 14.58 15.86 -4.41
CA ASP A 158 13.79 14.98 -3.56
C ASP A 158 13.62 13.60 -4.22
N ASN A 159 13.53 12.55 -3.41
CA ASN A 159 13.42 11.15 -3.85
C ASN A 159 12.04 10.56 -3.53
N GLN A 160 11.05 11.41 -3.29
CA GLN A 160 9.70 11.01 -2.93
C GLN A 160 8.94 10.40 -4.11
N LYS A 161 8.89 9.06 -4.19
CA LYS A 161 8.06 8.32 -5.14
C LYS A 161 6.59 8.40 -4.72
N GLY A 162 5.67 8.26 -5.67
CA GLY A 162 4.24 8.14 -5.37
C GLY A 162 3.94 6.76 -4.79
N PHE A 163 3.83 5.78 -5.65
CA PHE A 163 3.48 4.41 -5.29
C PHE A 163 4.67 3.47 -5.49
N MET A 164 4.94 2.59 -4.52
CA MET A 164 6.08 1.67 -4.57
C MET A 164 5.67 0.24 -4.23
N ILE A 165 6.15 -0.71 -5.02
CA ILE A 165 6.14 -2.15 -4.73
C ILE A 165 7.59 -2.57 -4.54
N GLY A 166 7.96 -2.93 -3.31
CA GLY A 166 9.32 -3.22 -2.89
C GLY A 166 9.48 -4.62 -2.32
N HIS A 167 10.62 -5.28 -2.56
CA HIS A 167 10.96 -6.57 -1.93
C HIS A 167 9.85 -7.64 -2.06
N SER A 168 9.13 -7.64 -3.17
CA SER A 168 7.90 -8.44 -3.31
C SER A 168 7.97 -9.41 -4.49
N LYS A 169 7.12 -10.43 -4.43
CA LYS A 169 7.02 -11.50 -5.41
C LYS A 169 5.56 -11.77 -5.77
N ASN A 170 5.30 -12.15 -7.02
CA ASN A 170 3.98 -12.51 -7.53
C ASN A 170 2.95 -11.40 -7.26
N VAL A 171 3.16 -10.24 -7.89
CA VAL A 171 2.29 -9.08 -7.71
C VAL A 171 1.59 -8.75 -9.02
N ASP A 172 0.26 -8.70 -8.97
CA ASP A 172 -0.57 -8.22 -10.07
C ASP A 172 -1.12 -6.84 -9.72
N ILE A 173 -0.94 -5.86 -10.62
CA ILE A 173 -1.52 -4.52 -10.51
C ILE A 173 -2.34 -4.21 -11.76
N LYS A 174 -3.62 -3.84 -11.59
CA LYS A 174 -4.55 -3.73 -12.71
C LYS A 174 -5.63 -2.65 -12.57
N GLY A 175 -5.90 -1.95 -13.67
CA GLY A 175 -7.11 -1.13 -13.85
C GLY A 175 -7.08 0.27 -13.22
N LEU A 176 -6.03 0.58 -12.45
CA LEU A 176 -5.95 1.79 -11.64
C LEU A 176 -5.48 3.00 -12.44
N THR A 177 -5.91 4.18 -11.97
CA THR A 177 -5.41 5.47 -12.46
C THR A 177 -4.45 6.09 -11.45
N PHE A 178 -3.26 6.49 -11.91
CA PHE A 178 -2.27 7.25 -11.14
C PHE A 178 -2.18 8.67 -11.67
N GLU A 179 -2.28 9.65 -10.78
CA GLU A 179 -2.29 11.07 -11.14
C GLU A 179 -1.24 11.84 -10.33
N ASP A 180 -0.55 12.76 -11.00
CA ASP A 180 0.19 13.86 -10.38
C ASP A 180 1.10 13.40 -9.22
N SER A 181 1.92 12.37 -9.45
CA SER A 181 2.87 11.91 -8.44
C SER A 181 3.93 12.98 -8.15
N PRO A 182 4.43 13.11 -6.90
CA PRO A 182 5.55 14.00 -6.57
C PRO A 182 6.80 13.78 -7.42
N LYS A 183 7.04 12.54 -7.86
CA LYS A 183 8.13 12.11 -8.74
C LYS A 183 7.62 10.93 -9.59
N MET A 184 8.33 9.79 -9.63
CA MET A 184 7.83 8.58 -10.30
C MET A 184 6.46 8.16 -9.75
N HIS A 185 5.53 7.79 -10.63
CA HIS A 185 4.17 7.39 -10.23
C HIS A 185 4.15 6.01 -9.61
N LEU A 186 4.76 5.03 -10.28
CA LEU A 186 4.84 3.65 -9.83
C LEU A 186 6.28 3.17 -9.88
N ALA A 187 6.80 2.66 -8.77
CA ALA A 187 8.14 2.11 -8.68
C ALA A 187 8.10 0.62 -8.31
N PHE A 188 8.82 -0.21 -9.07
CA PHE A 188 9.06 -1.62 -8.79
C PHE A 188 10.52 -1.79 -8.37
N GLU A 189 10.75 -2.13 -7.11
CA GLU A 189 12.09 -2.18 -6.52
C GLU A 189 12.35 -3.53 -5.87
N ASP A 190 13.51 -4.12 -6.16
CA ASP A 190 13.98 -5.36 -5.51
C ASP A 190 12.94 -6.49 -5.55
N SER A 191 12.19 -6.60 -6.65
CA SER A 191 10.99 -7.45 -6.73
C SER A 191 11.04 -8.40 -7.93
N THR A 192 10.20 -9.44 -7.92
CA THR A 192 10.16 -10.44 -9.00
C THR A 192 8.75 -10.88 -9.35
N SER A 193 8.49 -11.20 -10.62
CA SER A 193 7.18 -11.62 -11.10
C SER A 193 6.10 -10.56 -10.83
N ILE A 194 6.24 -9.41 -11.49
CA ILE A 194 5.27 -8.31 -11.43
C ILE A 194 4.52 -8.22 -12.76
N HIS A 195 3.19 -8.15 -12.69
CA HIS A 195 2.31 -7.96 -13.84
C HIS A 195 1.52 -6.66 -13.68
N ALA A 196 1.78 -5.68 -14.54
CA ALA A 196 1.12 -4.37 -14.54
C ALA A 196 0.28 -4.18 -15.80
N THR A 197 -1.03 -4.00 -15.66
CA THR A 197 -1.95 -4.15 -16.80
C THR A 197 -3.08 -3.12 -16.76
N GLN A 198 -3.47 -2.57 -17.92
CA GLN A 198 -4.65 -1.68 -17.99
C GLN A 198 -4.55 -0.48 -17.03
N LEU A 199 -3.36 0.11 -16.91
CA LEU A 199 -3.15 1.28 -16.07
C LEU A 199 -3.33 2.56 -16.89
N ALA A 200 -3.74 3.63 -16.22
CA ALA A 200 -3.70 4.98 -16.76
C ALA A 200 -2.82 5.85 -15.86
N ILE A 201 -1.74 6.41 -16.38
CA ILE A 201 -0.80 7.23 -15.61
C ILE A 201 -0.74 8.61 -16.25
N LYS A 202 -1.01 9.66 -15.48
CA LYS A 202 -1.06 11.02 -16.01
C LYS A 202 -0.48 12.08 -15.07
N ALA A 203 0.31 12.97 -15.64
CA ALA A 203 0.79 14.22 -15.08
C ALA A 203 1.01 15.23 -16.23
N PRO A 204 1.13 16.54 -15.95
CA PRO A 204 1.46 17.53 -16.97
C PRO A 204 2.74 17.17 -17.74
N GLY A 205 2.81 17.39 -19.05
CA GLY A 205 4.00 17.07 -19.84
C GLY A 205 5.25 17.89 -19.48
N ASN A 206 5.13 18.88 -18.59
CA ASN A 206 6.23 19.68 -18.07
C ASN A 206 6.50 19.43 -16.56
N SER A 207 5.88 18.41 -15.95
CA SER A 207 6.18 18.05 -14.57
C SER A 207 7.53 17.34 -14.47
N PRO A 208 8.46 17.81 -13.62
CA PRO A 208 9.82 17.27 -13.56
C PRO A 208 9.84 15.89 -12.91
N ASN A 209 10.60 14.95 -13.50
CA ASN A 209 10.91 13.64 -12.92
C ASN A 209 9.68 12.79 -12.58
N THR A 210 8.58 12.99 -13.32
CA THR A 210 7.34 12.27 -13.11
C THR A 210 7.29 10.99 -13.95
N ASP A 211 8.29 10.12 -13.83
CA ASP A 211 8.31 8.87 -14.58
C ASP A 211 6.98 8.12 -14.39
N GLY A 212 6.51 7.43 -15.43
CA GLY A 212 5.29 6.63 -15.33
C GLY A 212 5.52 5.40 -14.45
N ILE A 213 6.29 4.45 -14.97
CA ILE A 213 6.70 3.24 -14.24
C ILE A 213 8.23 3.16 -14.20
N HIS A 214 8.80 3.14 -13.00
CA HIS A 214 10.22 2.94 -12.77
C HIS A 214 10.50 1.52 -12.31
N ILE A 215 11.36 0.80 -13.00
CA ILE A 215 11.77 -0.56 -12.65
C ILE A 215 13.23 -0.53 -12.21
N GLN A 216 13.54 -1.04 -11.02
CA GLN A 216 14.90 -1.10 -10.52
C GLN A 216 15.13 -2.42 -9.75
N ARG A 217 16.30 -3.04 -9.96
CA ARG A 217 16.72 -4.31 -9.32
C ARG A 217 15.63 -5.38 -9.32
N SER A 218 14.86 -5.47 -10.41
CA SER A 218 13.68 -6.32 -10.48
C SER A 218 13.72 -7.29 -11.66
N ALA A 219 13.10 -8.46 -11.51
CA ALA A 219 13.11 -9.51 -12.52
C ALA A 219 11.71 -9.98 -12.93
N ASN A 220 11.55 -10.46 -14.15
CA ASN A 220 10.27 -10.99 -14.65
C ASN A 220 9.12 -9.98 -14.51
N VAL A 221 9.31 -8.79 -15.08
CA VAL A 221 8.31 -7.71 -15.04
C VAL A 221 7.61 -7.65 -16.39
N SER A 222 6.28 -7.69 -16.39
CA SER A 222 5.45 -7.54 -17.58
C SER A 222 4.54 -6.33 -17.44
N ILE A 223 4.62 -5.40 -18.38
CA ILE A 223 3.78 -4.21 -18.45
C ILE A 223 3.02 -4.23 -19.78
N HIS A 224 1.69 -4.18 -19.73
CA HIS A 224 0.91 -4.21 -20.95
C HIS A 224 -0.42 -3.45 -20.94
N ASN A 225 -0.82 -2.98 -22.13
CA ASN A 225 -2.09 -2.28 -22.37
C ASN A 225 -2.27 -1.08 -21.42
N THR A 226 -1.27 -0.20 -21.36
CA THR A 226 -1.22 0.89 -20.38
C THR A 226 -1.00 2.22 -21.11
N THR A 227 -1.70 3.26 -20.68
CA THR A 227 -1.55 4.63 -21.21
C THR A 227 -0.77 5.48 -20.22
N ILE A 228 0.29 6.15 -20.67
CA ILE A 228 1.21 6.94 -19.86
C ILE A 228 1.42 8.31 -20.49
N GLN A 229 1.12 9.36 -19.72
CA GLN A 229 1.23 10.75 -20.12
C GLN A 229 1.93 11.52 -19.00
N THR A 230 3.21 11.80 -19.12
CA THR A 230 3.99 12.40 -18.03
C THR A 230 5.00 13.41 -18.56
N GLY A 231 5.72 14.08 -17.65
CA GLY A 231 6.81 15.00 -18.02
C GLY A 231 8.21 14.37 -18.08
N ASP A 232 8.33 13.05 -17.93
CA ASP A 232 9.62 12.34 -17.99
C ASP A 232 9.43 10.96 -18.66
N ASP A 233 10.31 9.98 -18.40
CA ASP A 233 10.21 8.62 -18.94
C ASP A 233 8.81 8.01 -18.72
N CYS A 234 8.19 7.46 -19.77
CA CYS A 234 6.96 6.68 -19.61
C CYS A 234 7.24 5.42 -18.80
N ILE A 235 8.32 4.71 -19.17
CA ILE A 235 8.84 3.58 -18.40
C ILE A 235 10.36 3.67 -18.38
N SER A 236 10.95 3.76 -17.18
CA SER A 236 12.40 3.75 -16.99
C SER A 236 12.85 2.42 -16.37
N VAL A 237 13.94 1.85 -16.90
CA VAL A 237 14.53 0.59 -16.44
C VAL A 237 15.94 0.84 -15.91
N GLY A 238 16.08 0.83 -14.60
CA GLY A 238 17.32 1.00 -13.87
C GLY A 238 18.10 -0.30 -13.66
N ASP A 239 19.25 -0.16 -12.99
CA ASP A 239 20.25 -1.18 -12.74
C ASP A 239 19.69 -2.47 -12.11
N GLY A 240 20.34 -3.60 -12.43
CA GLY A 240 20.03 -4.91 -11.86
C GLY A 240 18.70 -5.51 -12.34
N SER A 241 18.07 -4.90 -13.34
CA SER A 241 16.76 -5.33 -13.85
C SER A 241 16.91 -6.28 -15.02
N LYS A 242 16.09 -7.34 -15.07
CA LYS A 242 16.15 -8.34 -16.15
C LYS A 242 14.84 -9.05 -16.47
N TYR A 243 14.72 -9.58 -17.68
CA TYR A 243 13.50 -10.26 -18.16
C TYR A 243 12.29 -9.33 -18.08
N ILE A 244 12.38 -8.20 -18.79
CA ILE A 244 11.38 -7.15 -18.80
C ILE A 244 10.62 -7.21 -20.11
N ASN A 245 9.29 -7.27 -20.06
CA ASN A 245 8.43 -7.30 -21.24
C ASN A 245 7.46 -6.11 -21.21
N ILE A 246 7.57 -5.22 -22.18
CA ILE A 246 6.78 -3.99 -22.31
C ILE A 246 6.03 -4.05 -23.64
N THR A 247 4.70 -4.11 -23.59
CA THR A 247 3.90 -4.32 -24.81
C THR A 247 2.62 -3.50 -24.82
N ASN A 248 2.25 -2.91 -25.97
CA ASN A 248 1.02 -2.13 -26.13
C ASN A 248 0.94 -0.96 -25.13
N ILE A 249 1.89 -0.03 -25.21
CA ILE A 249 1.94 1.15 -24.35
C ILE A 249 1.57 2.38 -25.18
N GLU A 250 0.60 3.16 -24.74
CA GLU A 250 0.39 4.49 -25.30
C GLU A 250 1.22 5.48 -24.49
N CYS A 251 2.35 5.93 -25.04
CA CYS A 251 3.27 6.83 -24.33
C CYS A 251 3.26 8.22 -24.98
N GLY A 252 2.86 9.26 -24.23
CA GLY A 252 2.98 10.64 -24.70
C GLY A 252 1.99 11.63 -24.07
N PRO A 253 2.45 12.80 -23.56
CA PRO A 253 3.85 13.26 -23.50
C PRO A 253 4.74 12.40 -22.58
N GLY A 254 6.06 12.54 -22.73
CA GLY A 254 7.07 11.82 -21.95
C GLY A 254 8.37 11.60 -22.75
N HIS A 255 9.38 10.99 -22.13
CA HIS A 255 10.67 10.69 -22.76
C HIS A 255 10.74 9.28 -23.40
N GLY A 256 9.62 8.54 -23.40
CA GLY A 256 9.55 7.20 -24.00
C GLY A 256 9.88 6.09 -23.03
N ILE A 257 10.35 4.96 -23.57
CA ILE A 257 10.87 3.84 -22.79
C ILE A 257 12.38 3.99 -22.71
N SER A 258 12.92 4.11 -21.50
CA SER A 258 14.31 4.46 -21.24
C SER A 258 15.02 3.38 -20.42
N ILE A 259 16.29 3.13 -20.71
CA ILE A 259 17.16 2.29 -19.89
C ILE A 259 18.20 3.20 -19.24
N GLY A 260 18.24 3.17 -17.90
CA GLY A 260 19.17 3.91 -17.08
C GLY A 260 18.55 5.07 -16.30
N SER A 261 19.34 6.09 -15.93
CA SER A 261 20.79 6.16 -16.15
C SER A 261 21.54 5.03 -15.44
N LEU A 262 22.59 4.49 -16.08
CA LEU A 262 23.47 3.46 -15.53
C LEU A 262 24.88 4.01 -15.31
N GLY A 263 25.63 3.37 -14.42
CA GLY A 263 27.04 3.63 -14.17
C GLY A 263 27.31 4.88 -13.34
N ILE A 264 26.35 5.25 -12.48
CA ILE A 264 26.53 6.36 -11.53
C ILE A 264 27.79 6.10 -10.68
N MET A 265 28.66 7.11 -10.61
CA MET A 265 29.98 7.03 -9.97
C MET A 265 30.93 5.96 -10.57
N GLY A 266 30.78 5.61 -11.85
CA GLY A 266 31.68 4.69 -12.56
C GLY A 266 31.47 3.22 -12.22
N LYS A 267 30.30 2.87 -11.65
CA LYS A 267 29.94 1.47 -11.39
C LYS A 267 29.66 0.71 -12.69
N THR A 268 29.93 -0.58 -12.68
CA THR A 268 29.41 -1.49 -13.71
C THR A 268 28.00 -1.92 -13.30
N GLU A 269 27.02 -1.61 -14.14
CA GLU A 269 25.61 -1.92 -13.91
C GLU A 269 25.03 -2.56 -15.18
N GLU A 270 24.10 -3.49 -15.00
CA GLU A 270 23.56 -4.31 -16.07
C GLU A 270 22.03 -4.22 -16.08
N VAL A 271 21.48 -4.20 -17.30
CA VAL A 271 20.07 -4.38 -17.60
C VAL A 271 19.99 -5.38 -18.75
N GLU A 272 19.26 -6.48 -18.56
CA GLU A 272 19.31 -7.62 -19.48
C GLU A 272 17.93 -8.07 -19.93
N PHE A 273 17.83 -8.64 -21.14
CA PHE A 273 16.61 -9.28 -21.64
C PHE A 273 15.36 -8.37 -21.56
N VAL A 274 15.47 -7.16 -22.11
CA VAL A 274 14.35 -6.21 -22.24
C VAL A 274 13.71 -6.37 -23.61
N HIS A 275 12.42 -6.68 -23.65
CA HIS A 275 11.61 -6.75 -24.86
C HIS A 275 10.57 -5.62 -24.86
N VAL A 276 10.57 -4.81 -25.92
CA VAL A 276 9.62 -3.70 -26.11
C VAL A 276 8.92 -3.86 -27.45
N ARG A 277 7.60 -3.78 -27.48
CA ARG A 277 6.81 -3.90 -28.71
C ARG A 277 5.51 -3.07 -28.65
N ASN A 278 5.10 -2.48 -29.77
CA ASN A 278 3.86 -1.70 -29.89
C ASN A 278 3.79 -0.57 -28.85
N VAL A 279 4.65 0.44 -29.02
CA VAL A 279 4.69 1.67 -28.19
C VAL A 279 4.46 2.88 -29.09
#